data_AF-A0A2N5M2V3-F1
#
_entry.id   AF-A0A2N5M2V3-F1
#
_cell.length_a   1.000
_cell.length_b   1.000
_cell.length_c   1.000
_cell.angle_alpha   90.00
_cell.angle_beta   90.00
_cell.angle_gamma   90.00
#
_symmetry.space_group_name_H-M   'P 1'
#
loop_
_entity.id
_entity.type
_entity.pdbx_description
1 polymer ?
#
loop_
_entity_poly.entity_id
_entity_poly.type
_entity_poly.pdbx_seq_one_letter_code
_entity_poly.pdbx_strand_id
1 'polypeptide(L)' 'MAYTYSKGWFIQQLKALGISKHPVERRKLELYRTPILRSLYSEQSQKKKPEIVSKKRRY' A
#
# COMPACT_ATOMS: atom_id res chain seq x y z
N MET A 1 1.54 -13.98 -14.35
CA MET A 1 2.57 -12.93 -14.20
C MET A 1 1.88 -11.59 -13.96
N ALA A 2 2.22 -10.85 -12.91
CA ALA A 2 1.70 -9.49 -12.70
C ALA A 2 2.71 -8.46 -13.20
N TYR A 3 2.27 -7.52 -14.05
CA TYR A 3 3.13 -6.45 -14.56
C TYR A 3 3.49 -5.47 -13.44
N THR A 4 4.75 -5.02 -13.37
CA THR A 4 5.21 -4.09 -12.31
C THR A 4 4.34 -2.84 -12.28
N TYR A 5 3.93 -2.42 -11.08
CA TYR A 5 2.98 -1.29 -10.84
C TYR A 5 1.55 -1.48 -11.36
N SER A 6 1.17 -2.67 -11.83
CA SER A 6 -0.22 -2.99 -12.12
C SER A 6 -1.03 -3.23 -10.83
N LYS A 7 -2.36 -3.26 -10.96
CA LYS A 7 -3.27 -3.61 -9.87
C LYS A 7 -2.90 -4.94 -9.20
N GLY A 8 -2.58 -5.96 -10.00
CA GLY A 8 -2.16 -7.28 -9.51
C GLY A 8 -0.84 -7.23 -8.73
N TRP A 9 0.11 -6.40 -9.18
CA TRP A 9 1.39 -6.21 -8.49
C TRP A 9 1.21 -5.59 -7.11
N PHE A 10 0.37 -4.55 -6.98
CA PHE A 10 0.06 -3.97 -5.67
C PHE A 10 -0.65 -4.97 -4.74
N ILE A 11 -1.61 -5.75 -5.25
CA ILE A 11 -2.29 -6.78 -4.45
C ILE A 11 -1.30 -7.83 -3.96
N GLN A 12 -0.37 -8.27 -4.82
CA GLN A 12 0.65 -9.25 -4.46
C GLN A 12 1.61 -8.71 -3.39
N GLN A 13 2.07 -7.47 -3.54
CA GLN A 13 2.92 -6.81 -2.54
C GLN A 13 2.19 -6.64 -1.20
N LEU A 14 0.94 -6.18 -1.21
CA LEU A 14 0.13 -6.03 -0.01
C LEU A 14 -0.13 -7.37 0.69
N LYS A 15 -0.44 -8.43 -0.07
CA LYS A 15 -0.56 -9.80 0.47
C LYS A 15 0.75 -10.30 1.06
N ALA A 16 1.89 -10.04 0.42
CA ALA A 16 3.22 -10.39 0.94
C ALA A 16 3.54 -9.64 2.25
N LEU A 17 2.98 -8.44 2.45
CA LEU A 17 3.04 -7.70 3.70
C LEU A 17 2.05 -8.22 4.76
N GLY A 18 1.30 -9.29 4.49
CA GLY A 18 0.29 -9.86 5.39
C GLY A 18 -1.07 -9.16 5.35
N ILE A 19 -1.26 -8.23 4.40
CA ILE A 19 -2.49 -7.43 4.28
C ILE A 19 -3.37 -8.08 3.22
N SER A 20 -4.36 -8.84 3.66
CA SER A 20 -5.37 -9.44 2.77
C SER A 20 -6.64 -8.58 2.64
N LYS A 21 -6.85 -7.67 3.60
CA LYS A 21 -8.02 -6.80 3.74
C LYS A 21 -7.61 -5.35 3.93
N HIS A 22 -8.43 -4.43 3.45
CA HIS A 22 -8.22 -3.01 3.71
C HIS A 22 -8.40 -2.71 5.22
N PRO A 23 -7.52 -1.93 5.87
CA PRO A 23 -7.56 -1.68 7.31
C PRO A 23 -8.83 -0.97 7.77
N VAL A 24 -9.41 -0.10 6.92
CA VAL A 24 -10.62 0.67 7.22
C VAL A 24 -11.89 -0.17 7.04
N GLU A 25 -12.23 -0.57 5.81
CA GLU A 25 -13.52 -1.23 5.54
C GLU A 25 -13.47 -2.76 5.72
N ARG A 26 -12.29 -3.35 5.97
CA ARG A 26 -12.07 -4.81 6.09
C ARG A 26 -12.49 -5.63 4.85
N ARG A 27 -12.68 -4.98 3.70
CA ARG A 27 -13.02 -5.62 2.41
C ARG A 27 -11.77 -6.10 1.68
N LYS A 28 -11.99 -7.02 0.72
CA LYS A 28 -10.92 -7.58 -0.13
C LYS A 28 -10.23 -6.49 -0.95
N LEU A 29 -8.91 -6.56 -1.06
CA LEU A 29 -8.10 -5.62 -1.86
C LEU A 29 -8.49 -5.57 -3.35
N GLU A 30 -9.07 -6.65 -3.87
CA GLU A 30 -9.48 -6.78 -5.28
C GLU A 30 -10.63 -5.84 -5.67
N LEU A 31 -11.46 -5.46 -4.69
CA LEU A 31 -12.59 -4.55 -4.89
C LEU A 31 -12.15 -3.10 -5.04
N TYR A 32 -10.94 -2.76 -4.59
CA TYR A 32 -10.43 -1.40 -4.65
C TYR A 32 -9.77 -1.08 -5.99
N ARG A 33 -9.81 0.20 -6.33
CA ARG A 33 -9.15 0.75 -7.51
C ARG A 33 -7.64 0.88 -7.25
N THR A 34 -6.84 0.80 -8.30
CA THR A 34 -5.37 0.92 -8.26
C THR A 34 -4.83 2.11 -7.45
N PRO A 35 -5.38 3.36 -7.53
CA PRO A 35 -4.87 4.47 -6.72
C PRO A 35 -4.98 4.23 -5.21
N ILE A 36 -6.03 3.55 -4.76
CA ILE A 36 -6.24 3.21 -3.34
C ILE A 36 -5.18 2.19 -2.90
N LEU A 37 -4.95 1.15 -3.71
CA LEU A 37 -3.93 0.14 -3.46
C LEU A 37 -2.51 0.74 -3.42
N ARG A 38 -2.24 1.72 -4.31
CA ARG A 38 -0.97 2.47 -4.33
C ARG A 38 -0.79 3.28 -3.04
N SER A 39 -1.82 3.99 -2.59
CA SER A 39 -1.78 4.74 -1.32
C SER A 39 -1.53 3.79 -0.15
N LEU A 40 -2.31 2.71 -0.07
CA LEU A 40 -2.18 1.71 0.98
C LEU A 40 -0.77 1.10 1.04
N TYR A 41 -0.22 0.75 -0.13
CA TYR A 41 1.15 0.24 -0.23
C TYR A 41 2.17 1.27 0.25
N SER A 42 2.01 2.54 -0.13
CA SER A 42 2.87 3.63 0.33
C SER A 42 2.81 3.81 1.85
N GLU A 43 1.62 3.82 2.45
CA GLU A 43 1.44 3.97 3.90
C GLU A 43 2.06 2.81 4.67
N GLN A 44 1.88 1.57 4.19
CA GLN A 44 2.39 0.38 4.86
C GLN A 44 3.89 0.21 4.65
N SER A 45 4.42 0.62 3.49
CA SER A 45 5.87 0.71 3.26
C SER A 45 6.52 1.77 4.12
N GLN A 46 5.82 2.86 4.45
CA GLN A 46 6.31 3.90 5.36
C GLN A 46 6.30 3.43 6.82
N LYS A 47 5.28 2.69 7.27
CA LYS A 47 5.28 2.11 8.64
C LYS A 47 6.43 1.14 8.92
N LYS A 48 6.96 0.47 7.89
CA LYS A 48 8.15 -0.40 8.04
C LYS A 48 9.47 0.38 8.12
N LYS A 49 9.50 1.64 7.70
CA LYS A 49 10.64 2.51 7.96
C LYS A 49 10.36 3.26 9.26
N PRO A 50 10.98 2.88 10.39
CA PRO A 50 11.05 3.82 11.50
C PRO A 50 11.75 5.06 10.95
N GLU A 51 10.97 6.13 10.78
CA GLU A 51 11.37 7.51 10.99
C GLU A 51 12.83 7.83 10.61
N ILE A 52 13.13 7.87 9.30
CA ILE A 52 14.26 8.64 8.78
C ILE A 52 13.84 9.43 7.55
N VAL A 53 12.70 10.13 7.64
CA VAL A 53 12.45 11.27 6.76
C VAL A 53 11.97 12.43 7.63
N SER A 54 12.97 13.03 8.27
CA SER A 54 13.11 14.45 8.51
C SER A 54 11.97 15.33 7.97
N LYS A 55 11.32 16.03 8.90
CA LYS A 55 10.96 17.46 8.81
C LYS A 55 11.11 18.06 7.40
N LYS A 56 10.03 18.10 6.60
CA LYS A 56 9.89 19.14 5.56
C LYS A 56 8.42 19.44 5.25
N ARG A 57 7.76 20.10 6.19
CA ARG A 57 6.73 21.10 5.88
C ARG A 57 7.07 22.38 6.64
N ARG A 58 8.06 23.09 6.11
CA ARG A 58 8.03 24.56 6.07
C ARG A 58 7.66 24.88 4.64
N TYR A 59 6.48 25.44 4.43
CA TYR A 59 6.19 26.78 3.96
C TYR A 59 4.66 26.90 3.89
#